data_AF-A0A354WUY9-F1
#
_entry.id   AF-A0A354WUY9-F1
#
_cell.length_a   1.000
_cell.length_b   1.000
_cell.length_c   1.000
_cell.angle_alpha   90.00
_cell.angle_beta   90.00
_cell.angle_gamma   90.00
#
_symmetry.space_group_name_H-M   'P 1'
#
loop_
_entity.id
_entity.type
_entity.pdbx_description
1 polymer ?
#
loop_
_entity_poly.entity_id
_entity_poly.type
_entity_poly.pdbx_seq_one_letter_code
_entity_poly.pdbx_strand_id
1 'polypeptide(L)'
;MDGFMRALVSVWTDSGFSNLTWENIVMIGVGLILLYLAIAKQYEPLLLLPIAFGDIMANFPNTGFEDEMGVMMAIGFGIKYEIFPPLIFMGVGAMTDFGPLIANPKTMLLGAAAQIGVFVALAGAMVLGFTAP
;
A
#
# COMPACT_ATOMS: atom_id res chain seq x y z
N MET A 1 -24.01 -27.81 31.21
CA MET A 1 -23.29 -26.54 31.44
C MET A 1 -21.92 -26.51 30.75
N ASP A 2 -21.38 -27.65 30.32
CA ASP A 2 -20.06 -27.72 29.67
C ASP A 2 -20.04 -27.19 28.22
N GLY A 3 -21.14 -27.34 27.47
CA GLY A 3 -21.22 -26.85 26.09
C GLY A 3 -21.16 -25.32 25.98
N PHE A 4 -21.81 -24.60 26.89
CA PHE A 4 -21.82 -23.13 26.92
C PHE A 4 -20.46 -22.58 27.35
N MET A 5 -19.81 -23.18 28.37
CA MET A 5 -18.46 -22.78 28.76
C MET A 5 -17.43 -23.08 27.68
N ARG A 6 -17.57 -24.18 26.93
CA ARG A 6 -16.72 -24.45 25.76
C ARG A 6 -16.94 -23.44 24.63
N ALA A 7 -18.19 -23.04 24.38
CA ALA A 7 -18.49 -22.01 23.38
C ALA A 7 -17.92 -20.64 23.77
N LEU A 8 -17.96 -20.27 25.05
CA LEU A 8 -17.33 -19.03 25.53
C LEU A 8 -15.80 -19.08 25.45
N VAL A 9 -15.20 -20.21 25.80
CA VAL A 9 -13.75 -20.39 25.68
C VAL A 9 -13.31 -20.44 24.22
N SER A 10 -14.07 -21.09 23.32
CA SER A 10 -13.76 -21.10 21.89
C SER A 10 -13.91 -19.72 21.27
N VAL A 11 -14.97 -18.97 21.60
CA VAL A 11 -15.10 -17.58 21.15
C VAL A 11 -13.94 -16.74 21.67
N TRP A 12 -13.52 -16.89 22.93
CA TRP A 12 -12.40 -16.10 23.45
C TRP A 12 -11.05 -16.49 22.82
N THR A 13 -10.80 -17.79 22.63
CA THR A 13 -9.51 -18.31 22.14
C THR A 13 -9.40 -18.16 20.62
N ASP A 14 -10.46 -18.45 19.88
CA ASP A 14 -10.53 -18.34 18.41
C ASP A 14 -10.89 -16.92 17.94
N SER A 15 -11.36 -16.03 18.82
CA SER A 15 -11.58 -14.63 18.44
C SER A 15 -10.27 -14.00 17.99
N GLY A 16 -10.32 -13.22 16.90
CA GLY A 16 -9.18 -12.41 16.47
C GLY A 16 -8.65 -11.48 17.58
N PHE A 17 -9.44 -11.16 18.60
CA PHE A 17 -9.00 -10.36 19.75
C PHE A 17 -7.87 -11.01 20.58
N SER A 18 -7.75 -12.34 20.61
CA SER A 18 -6.69 -13.06 21.34
C SER A 18 -5.34 -13.01 20.64
N ASN A 19 -5.36 -12.96 19.31
CA ASN A 19 -4.17 -12.92 18.44
C ASN A 19 -3.76 -11.50 18.03
N LEU A 20 -4.45 -10.47 18.53
CA LEU A 20 -4.20 -9.09 18.15
C LEU A 20 -2.92 -8.57 18.82
N THR A 21 -1.87 -8.37 18.03
CA THR A 21 -0.60 -7.84 18.56
C THR A 21 -0.63 -6.32 18.66
N TRP A 22 0.26 -5.75 19.48
CA TRP A 22 0.44 -4.30 19.53
C TRP A 22 0.85 -3.71 18.17
N GLU A 23 1.62 -4.44 17.37
CA GLU A 23 2.05 -4.03 16.02
C GLU A 23 0.86 -3.84 15.09
N ASN A 24 -0.13 -4.75 15.15
CA ASN A 24 -1.37 -4.61 14.39
C ASN A 24 -2.14 -3.35 14.78
N ILE A 25 -2.20 -3.01 16.08
CA ILE A 25 -2.86 -1.78 16.55
C ILE A 25 -2.17 -0.53 15.97
N VAL A 26 -0.84 -0.50 15.98
CA VAL A 26 -0.07 0.62 15.45
C VAL A 26 -0.33 0.78 13.95
N MET A 27 -0.27 -0.32 13.20
CA MET A 27 -0.50 -0.27 11.75
C MET A 27 -1.94 0.10 11.39
N ILE A 28 -2.94 -0.43 12.11
CA ILE A 28 -4.34 0.03 11.94
C ILE A 28 -4.45 1.54 12.22
N GLY A 29 -3.72 2.05 13.22
CA GLY A 29 -3.62 3.48 13.49
C GLY A 29 -3.05 4.27 12.30
N VAL A 30 -1.97 3.76 11.68
CA VAL A 30 -1.40 4.34 10.46
C VAL A 30 -2.40 4.30 9.30
N GLY A 31 -3.05 3.16 9.06
CA GLY A 31 -4.08 3.01 8.04
C GLY A 31 -5.24 3.99 8.21
N LEU A 32 -5.69 4.24 9.45
CA LEU A 32 -6.71 5.26 9.74
C LEU A 32 -6.22 6.68 9.43
N ILE A 33 -4.95 6.99 9.71
CA ILE A 33 -4.35 8.29 9.33
C ILE A 33 -4.33 8.41 7.80
N LEU A 34 -3.89 7.37 7.08
CA LEU A 34 -3.88 7.37 5.62
C LEU A 34 -5.29 7.52 5.03
N LEU A 35 -6.29 6.86 5.63
CA LEU A 35 -7.69 6.99 5.23
C LEU A 35 -8.20 8.42 5.44
N TYR A 36 -7.85 9.05 6.56
CA TYR A 36 -8.15 10.46 6.82
C TYR A 36 -7.49 11.38 5.78
N LEU A 37 -6.22 11.15 5.44
CA LEU A 37 -5.50 11.91 4.42
C LEU A 37 -6.14 11.75 3.03
N ALA A 38 -6.60 10.55 2.69
CA ALA A 38 -7.26 10.28 1.42
C ALA A 38 -8.65 10.96 1.33
N ILE A 39 -9.46 10.94 2.39
CA ILE A 39 -10.84 11.44 2.35
C ILE A 39 -10.92 12.93 2.72
N ALA A 40 -10.37 13.33 3.86
CA ALA A 40 -10.54 14.69 4.38
C ALA A 40 -9.59 15.68 3.69
N LYS A 41 -8.39 15.23 3.34
CA LYS A 41 -7.37 16.07 2.68
C LYS A 41 -7.23 15.81 1.19
N GLN A 42 -7.90 14.78 0.65
CA GLN A 42 -7.89 14.45 -0.78
C GLN A 42 -6.46 14.27 -1.33
N TYR A 43 -5.55 13.73 -0.51
CA TYR A 43 -4.22 13.33 -0.99
C TYR A 43 -4.37 12.04 -1.81
N GLU A 44 -4.12 12.13 -3.11
CA GLU A 44 -4.19 11.03 -4.10
C GLU A 44 -5.27 9.99 -3.79
N PRO A 45 -6.56 10.40 -3.71
CA PRO A 45 -7.62 9.57 -3.15
C PRO A 45 -7.82 8.27 -3.93
N LEU A 46 -7.48 8.26 -5.23
CA LEU A 46 -7.59 7.10 -6.11
C LEU A 46 -6.67 5.95 -5.70
N LEU A 47 -5.48 6.25 -5.18
CA LEU A 47 -4.48 5.24 -4.79
C LEU A 47 -4.43 5.09 -3.26
N LEU A 48 -4.46 6.20 -2.53
CA LEU A 48 -4.26 6.20 -1.09
C LEU A 48 -5.41 5.53 -0.32
N LEU A 49 -6.65 5.64 -0.84
CA LEU A 49 -7.82 5.03 -0.20
C LEU A 49 -7.78 3.49 -0.27
N PRO A 50 -7.55 2.85 -1.44
CA PRO A 50 -7.34 1.40 -1.50
C PRO A 50 -6.16 0.92 -0.64
N ILE A 51 -5.06 1.67 -0.60
CA ILE A 51 -3.89 1.34 0.22
C ILE A 51 -4.24 1.37 1.71
N ALA A 52 -4.89 2.44 2.18
CA ALA A 52 -5.30 2.58 3.58
C ALA A 52 -6.27 1.46 4.00
N PHE A 53 -7.21 1.10 3.13
CA PHE A 53 -8.14 0.01 3.39
C PHE A 53 -7.44 -1.36 3.43
N GLY A 54 -6.52 -1.60 2.49
CA GLY A 54 -5.69 -2.81 2.48
C GLY A 54 -4.83 -2.96 3.74
N ASP A 55 -4.22 -1.86 4.19
CA ASP A 55 -3.40 -1.83 5.41
C ASP A 55 -4.23 -2.15 6.66
N ILE A 56 -5.41 -1.54 6.82
CA ILE A 56 -6.31 -1.84 7.94
C ILE A 56 -6.73 -3.31 7.91
N MET A 57 -7.13 -3.82 6.75
CA MET A 57 -7.60 -5.20 6.60
C MET A 57 -6.51 -6.24 6.85
N ALA A 58 -5.30 -6.03 6.31
CA ALA A 58 -4.17 -6.95 6.46
C ALA A 58 -3.71 -7.07 7.92
N ASN A 59 -3.91 -6.02 8.72
CA ASN A 59 -3.54 -6.00 10.14
C ASN A 59 -4.64 -6.53 11.07
N PHE A 60 -5.80 -6.96 10.56
CA PHE A 60 -6.77 -7.69 11.38
C PHE A 60 -6.34 -9.16 11.54
N PRO A 61 -6.22 -9.67 12.78
CA PRO A 61 -5.81 -11.05 13.05
C PRO A 61 -6.87 -12.06 12.60
N ASN A 62 -6.42 -13.26 12.20
CA ASN A 62 -7.25 -14.39 11.79
C ASN A 62 -8.20 -14.08 10.62
N THR A 63 -7.81 -13.23 9.67
CA THR A 63 -8.62 -12.86 8.49
C THR A 63 -8.54 -13.86 7.34
N GLY A 64 -7.54 -14.76 7.35
CA GLY A 64 -7.29 -15.70 6.24
C GLY A 64 -6.85 -15.02 4.94
N PHE A 65 -6.49 -13.72 4.98
CA PHE A 65 -6.14 -12.94 3.79
C PHE A 65 -4.86 -13.40 3.08
N GLU A 66 -3.93 -13.99 3.83
CA GLU A 66 -2.64 -14.48 3.30
C GLU A 66 -2.62 -15.99 3.04
N ASP A 67 -3.47 -16.75 3.73
CA ASP A 67 -3.43 -18.21 3.75
C ASP A 67 -4.40 -18.86 2.75
N GLU A 68 -5.52 -18.20 2.45
CA GLU A 68 -6.51 -18.69 1.49
C GLU A 68 -6.37 -17.97 0.15
N MET A 69 -6.53 -18.72 -0.95
CA MET A 69 -6.52 -18.17 -2.30
C MET A 69 -7.81 -17.37 -2.58
N GLY A 70 -7.91 -16.20 -1.95
CA GLY A 70 -8.97 -15.23 -2.09
C GLY A 70 -8.56 -14.01 -2.91
N VAL A 71 -9.45 -13.01 -2.97
CA VAL A 71 -9.25 -11.77 -3.74
C VAL A 71 -7.98 -11.02 -3.30
N MET A 72 -7.73 -10.96 -1.98
CA MET A 72 -6.56 -10.25 -1.43
C MET A 72 -5.24 -10.92 -1.82
N MET A 73 -5.14 -12.25 -1.74
CA MET A 73 -3.97 -13.00 -2.18
C MET A 73 -3.73 -12.88 -3.69
N ALA A 74 -4.81 -12.89 -4.50
CA ALA A 74 -4.72 -12.68 -5.94
C ALA A 74 -4.19 -11.27 -6.29
N ILE A 75 -4.62 -10.25 -5.55
CA ILE A 75 -4.07 -8.89 -5.66
C ILE A 75 -2.59 -8.89 -5.26
N GLY A 76 -2.24 -9.55 -4.16
CA GLY A 76 -0.85 -9.71 -3.73
C GLY A 76 0.06 -10.33 -4.80
N PHE A 77 -0.41 -11.35 -5.51
CA PHE A 77 0.32 -11.93 -6.65
C PHE A 77 0.48 -10.96 -7.81
N GLY A 78 -0.55 -10.17 -8.14
CA GLY A 78 -0.46 -9.15 -9.19
C GLY A 78 0.55 -8.05 -8.87
N ILE A 79 0.79 -7.74 -7.59
CA ILE A 79 1.85 -6.82 -7.16
C ILE A 79 3.21 -7.54 -7.19
N LYS A 80 3.31 -8.75 -6.63
CA LYS A 80 4.56 -9.53 -6.53
C LYS A 80 5.15 -9.88 -7.90
N TYR A 81 4.31 -10.19 -8.88
CA TYR A 81 4.74 -10.44 -10.27
C TYR A 81 4.79 -9.16 -11.10
N GLU A 82 4.66 -7.99 -10.47
CA GLU A 82 4.72 -6.68 -11.13
C GLU A 82 3.77 -6.59 -12.33
N ILE A 83 2.58 -7.18 -12.23
CA ILE A 83 1.56 -7.12 -13.30
C ILE A 83 0.82 -5.79 -13.20
N PHE A 84 0.45 -5.36 -11.99
CA PHE A 84 -0.29 -4.12 -11.80
C PHE A 84 0.50 -2.85 -12.10
N PRO A 85 1.78 -2.68 -11.68
CA PRO A 85 2.50 -1.44 -11.93
C PRO A 85 2.63 -1.09 -13.44
N PRO A 86 3.03 -2.01 -14.34
CA PRO A 86 3.05 -1.74 -15.78
C PRO A 86 1.67 -1.46 -16.37
N LEU A 87 0.61 -2.12 -15.89
CA LEU A 87 -0.76 -1.84 -16.34
C LEU A 87 -1.22 -0.43 -15.91
N ILE A 88 -0.91 -0.01 -14.68
CA ILE A 88 -1.18 1.34 -14.20
C ILE A 88 -0.39 2.36 -15.04
N PHE A 89 0.90 2.12 -15.27
CA PHE A 89 1.71 3.01 -16.10
C PHE A 89 1.27 3.06 -17.57
N MET A 90 0.78 1.95 -18.12
CA MET A 90 0.15 1.92 -19.44
C MET A 90 -1.10 2.81 -19.46
N GLY A 91 -1.95 2.74 -18.44
CA GLY A 91 -3.12 3.60 -18.29
C GLY A 91 -2.76 5.09 -18.17
N VAL A 92 -1.78 5.43 -17.34
CA VAL A 92 -1.27 6.81 -17.21
C VAL A 92 -0.71 7.31 -18.55
N GLY A 93 0.06 6.47 -19.25
CA GLY A 93 0.59 6.79 -20.58
C GLY A 93 -0.51 7.03 -21.62
N ALA A 94 -1.60 6.24 -21.59
CA ALA A 94 -2.75 6.42 -22.47
C ALA A 94 -3.53 7.71 -22.20
N MET A 95 -3.52 8.20 -20.96
CA MET A 95 -4.14 9.47 -20.58
C MET A 95 -3.23 10.70 -20.77
N THR A 96 -1.95 10.50 -21.11
CA THR A 96 -0.96 11.57 -21.23
C THR A 96 -1.08 12.29 -22.57
N ASP A 97 -1.22 13.62 -22.55
CA ASP A 97 -1.16 14.45 -23.75
C ASP A 97 0.29 14.86 -24.08
N PHE A 98 0.77 14.47 -25.26
CA PHE A 98 2.11 14.80 -25.75
C PHE A 98 2.17 16.14 -26.51
N GLY A 99 1.04 16.78 -26.81
CA GLY A 99 0.98 18.04 -27.56
C GLY A 99 1.89 19.14 -27.00
N PRO A 100 1.84 19.44 -25.69
CA PRO A 100 2.73 20.43 -25.06
C PRO A 100 4.21 20.03 -25.11
N LEU A 101 4.53 18.74 -25.00
CA LEU A 101 5.90 18.22 -25.03
C LEU A 101 6.51 18.35 -26.43
N ILE A 102 5.73 18.04 -27.47
CA ILE A 102 6.16 18.14 -28.88
C ILE A 102 6.30 19.60 -29.31
N ALA A 103 5.42 20.49 -28.83
CA ALA A 103 5.44 21.91 -29.16
C ALA A 103 6.69 22.63 -28.64
N ASN A 104 7.26 22.21 -27.50
CA ASN A 104 8.52 22.75 -27.00
C ASN A 104 9.41 21.64 -26.42
N PRO A 105 10.26 21.00 -27.26
CA PRO A 105 11.10 19.87 -26.84
C PRO A 105 12.10 20.20 -25.72
N LYS A 106 12.41 21.48 -25.47
CA LYS A 106 13.27 21.88 -24.34
C LYS A 106 12.63 21.52 -22.99
N THR A 107 11.31 21.36 -22.92
CA THR A 107 10.62 20.88 -21.71
C THR A 107 11.00 19.46 -21.34
N MET A 108 11.44 18.64 -22.29
CA MET A 108 11.99 17.30 -22.02
C MET A 108 13.26 17.36 -21.15
N LEU A 109 14.09 18.40 -21.32
CA LEU A 109 15.30 18.60 -20.51
C LEU A 109 14.98 18.92 -19.05
N LEU A 110 13.85 19.59 -18.79
CA LEU A 110 13.35 19.81 -17.42
C LEU A 110 12.95 18.47 -16.77
N GLY A 111 12.32 17.57 -17.53
CA GLY A 111 12.03 16.21 -17.08
C GLY A 111 13.29 15.40 -16.75
N ALA A 112 14.34 15.53 -17.55
CA ALA A 112 15.64 14.90 -17.26
C ALA A 112 16.27 15.47 -15.98
N ALA A 113 16.20 16.79 -15.77
CA ALA A 113 16.68 17.42 -14.55
C ALA A 113 15.91 16.99 -13.29
N ALA A 114 14.60 16.70 -13.41
CA ALA A 114 13.79 16.20 -12.30
C ALA A 114 14.31 14.86 -11.73
N GLN A 115 14.95 14.03 -12.56
CA GLN A 115 15.53 12.75 -12.13
C GLN A 115 16.72 12.90 -11.16
N ILE A 116 17.35 14.09 -11.11
CA ILE A 116 18.41 14.38 -10.13
C ILE A 116 17.90 14.19 -8.70
N GLY A 117 16.63 14.47 -8.42
CA GLY A 117 16.02 14.27 -7.11
C GLY A 117 16.12 12.83 -6.61
N VAL A 118 15.98 11.84 -7.51
CA VAL A 118 16.12 10.42 -7.18
C VAL A 118 17.56 10.09 -6.78
N PHE A 119 18.55 10.60 -7.52
CA PHE A 119 19.96 10.42 -7.18
C PHE A 119 20.34 11.10 -5.86
N VAL A 120 19.77 12.26 -5.57
CA VAL A 120 20.00 12.96 -4.28
C VAL A 120 19.41 12.15 -3.12
N ALA A 121 18.20 11.61 -3.28
CA ALA A 121 17.59 10.74 -2.28
C ALA A 121 18.42 9.47 -2.04
N LEU A 122 18.92 8.84 -3.11
CA LEU A 122 19.79 7.67 -3.03
C LEU A 122 21.13 7.99 -2.35
N ALA A 123 21.78 9.09 -2.73
CA ALA A 123 23.03 9.54 -2.10
C ALA A 123 22.82 9.86 -0.61
N GLY A 124 21.70 10.51 -0.27
CA GLY A 124 21.31 10.74 1.13
C GLY A 124 21.13 9.45 1.92
N ALA A 125 20.45 8.46 1.35
CA ALA A 125 20.31 7.13 1.96
C ALA A 125 21.67 6.45 2.18
N MET A 126 22.57 6.50 1.20
CA MET A 126 23.94 5.96 1.32
C MET A 126 24.76 6.66 2.41
N VAL A 127 24.65 7.98 2.55
CA VAL A 127 25.32 8.74 3.62
C VAL A 127 24.77 8.39 5.00
N LEU A 128 23.47 8.10 5.11
CA LEU A 128 22.84 7.61 6.34
C LEU A 128 23.19 6.14 6.67
N GLY A 129 24.01 5.48 5.84
CA GLY A 129 24.46 4.11 6.05
C GLY A 129 23.55 3.03 5.47
N PHE A 130 22.53 3.40 4.69
CA PHE A 130 21.75 2.43 3.93
C PHE A 130 22.54 2.01 2.70
N THR A 131 23.02 0.76 2.69
CA THR A 131 23.66 0.18 1.51
C THR A 131 22.62 -0.08 0.44
N ALA A 132 22.84 0.47 -0.75
CA ALA A 132 22.08 0.08 -1.93
C ALA A 132 22.29 -1.42 -2.18
N PRO A 133 21.23 -2.20 -2.48
CA PRO A 133 21.36 -3.59 -2.90
C PRO A 133 22.08 -3.73 -4.24
#